data_AF-A0A6B3GT10-F1
#
_entry.id   AF-A0A6B3GT10-F1
#
_cell.length_a   1.000
_cell.length_b   1.000
_cell.length_c   1.000
_cell.angle_alpha   90.00
_cell.angle_beta   90.00
_cell.angle_gamma   90.00
#
_symmetry.space_group_name_H-M   'P 1'
#
loop_
_entity.id
_entity.type
_entity.pdbx_description
1 polymer ?
#
loop_
_entity_poly.entity_id
_entity_poly.type
_entity_poly.pdbx_seq_one_letter_code
_entity_poly.pdbx_strand_id
1 'polypeptide(L)'
;GGRLSLRSWLRAPHAEALELSAGPGRLTVTGRLYGAAVTAHAYGEIRAADHAGPACRVPVAPVPEPPHSLAEGTGFTLTLPHTDLAPEGHPRAWAVWLRPAGETGPEARLARLLGPGGVTAAPRPHRVFTLPGPRGPLRAAPVYTPTHDLTLRLTRAFPPPRRA
;
A
#
# COMPACT_ATOMS: atom_id res chain seq x y z
N GLY A 1 -15.76 29.24 -22.51
CA GLY A 1 -14.34 29.16 -22.12
C GLY A 1 -14.23 28.30 -20.88
N GLY A 2 -13.39 27.28 -20.88
CA GLY A 2 -13.20 26.38 -19.73
C GLY A 2 -11.85 26.62 -19.06
N ARG A 3 -11.80 26.53 -17.72
CA ARG A 3 -10.56 26.62 -16.95
C ARG A 3 -10.08 25.20 -16.61
N LEU A 4 -8.92 24.82 -17.12
CA LEU A 4 -8.18 23.64 -16.67
C LEU A 4 -7.19 24.08 -15.57
N SER A 5 -7.21 23.40 -14.44
CA SER A 5 -6.21 23.57 -13.39
C SER A 5 -5.51 22.23 -13.17
N LEU A 6 -4.20 22.20 -13.46
CA LEU A 6 -3.33 21.05 -13.22
C LEU A 6 -2.56 21.26 -11.91
N ARG A 7 -2.48 20.22 -11.09
CA ARG A 7 -1.58 20.17 -9.93
C ARG A 7 -0.64 18.99 -10.13
N SER A 8 0.64 19.27 -10.38
CA SER A 8 1.71 18.28 -10.43
C SER A 8 2.50 18.29 -9.12
N TRP A 9 3.06 17.14 -8.74
CA TRP A 9 3.95 17.00 -7.60
C TRP A 9 5.23 16.30 -8.07
N LEU A 10 6.39 16.89 -7.77
CA LEU A 10 7.67 16.21 -7.94
C LEU A 10 7.87 15.28 -6.74
N ARG A 11 7.91 13.97 -6.98
CA ARG A 11 8.19 12.94 -5.96
C ARG A 11 9.26 12.01 -6.51
N ALA A 12 10.43 12.01 -5.89
CA ALA A 12 11.49 11.06 -6.17
C ALA A 12 12.15 10.63 -4.85
N PRO A 13 12.25 9.33 -4.56
CA PRO A 13 11.61 8.23 -5.30
C PRO A 13 10.09 8.23 -5.17
N HIS A 14 9.41 7.54 -6.08
CA HIS A 14 7.95 7.41 -6.12
C HIS A 14 7.57 5.94 -6.22
N ALA A 15 6.70 5.46 -5.33
CA ALA A 15 6.24 4.08 -5.33
C ALA A 15 4.75 4.04 -5.63
N GLU A 16 4.31 3.09 -6.44
CA GLU A 16 2.90 2.90 -6.81
C GLU A 16 2.44 1.49 -6.45
N ALA A 17 1.27 1.38 -5.83
CA ALA A 17 0.58 0.12 -5.60
C ALA A 17 -0.23 -0.26 -6.86
N LEU A 18 0.11 -1.39 -7.46
CA LEU A 18 -0.53 -1.97 -8.64
C LEU A 18 -1.69 -2.88 -8.23
N GLU A 19 -1.44 -3.74 -7.26
CA GLU A 19 -2.36 -4.77 -6.81
C GLU A 19 -2.27 -4.95 -5.30
N LEU A 20 -3.41 -5.24 -4.68
CA LEU A 20 -3.47 -5.74 -3.31
C LEU A 20 -4.17 -7.09 -3.35
N SER A 21 -3.53 -8.10 -2.76
CA SER A 21 -4.06 -9.45 -2.64
C SER A 21 -4.02 -9.92 -1.19
N ALA A 22 -4.99 -10.74 -0.81
CA ALA A 22 -5.02 -11.38 0.51
C ALA A 22 -4.50 -12.80 0.41
N GLY A 23 -3.67 -13.19 1.37
CA GLY A 23 -3.20 -14.56 1.56
C GLY A 23 -3.36 -15.00 3.02
N PRO A 24 -2.97 -16.25 3.34
CA PRO A 24 -2.98 -16.72 4.72
C PRO A 24 -2.09 -15.84 5.61
N GLY A 25 -2.71 -15.17 6.59
CA GLY A 25 -2.00 -14.35 7.59
C GLY A 25 -1.40 -13.04 7.09
N ARG A 26 -1.62 -12.64 5.83
CA ARG A 26 -1.00 -11.43 5.25
C ARG A 26 -1.85 -10.79 4.16
N LEU A 27 -1.65 -9.48 3.99
CA LEU A 27 -1.92 -8.79 2.73
C LEU A 27 -0.62 -8.59 1.97
N THR A 28 -0.64 -8.72 0.65
CA THR A 28 0.51 -8.41 -0.19
C THR A 28 0.16 -7.23 -1.08
N VAL A 29 1.03 -6.23 -1.10
CA VAL A 29 0.98 -5.14 -2.08
C VAL A 29 2.01 -5.43 -3.16
N THR A 30 1.57 -5.58 -4.39
CA THR A 30 2.46 -5.59 -5.55
C THR A 30 2.54 -4.17 -6.08
N GLY A 31 3.76 -3.68 -6.27
CA GLY A 31 4.00 -2.29 -6.61
C GLY A 31 5.15 -2.09 -7.59
N ARG A 32 5.35 -0.83 -7.97
CA ARG A 32 6.48 -0.39 -8.79
C ARG A 32 7.12 0.85 -8.20
N LEU A 33 8.45 0.90 -8.21
CA LEU A 33 9.26 1.98 -7.68
C LEU A 33 9.97 2.72 -8.81
N TYR A 34 9.82 4.03 -8.84
CA TYR A 34 10.44 4.93 -9.81
C TYR A 34 11.48 5.81 -9.12
N GLY A 35 12.57 6.09 -9.83
CA GLY A 35 13.66 6.95 -9.33
C GLY A 35 14.56 6.31 -8.27
N ALA A 36 14.40 5.01 -7.96
CA ALA A 36 15.28 4.23 -7.09
C ALA A 36 15.15 2.73 -7.42
N ALA A 37 16.09 1.93 -6.90
CA ALA A 37 16.08 0.47 -7.00
C ALA A 37 15.75 -0.18 -5.66
N VAL A 38 15.06 -1.32 -5.69
CA VAL A 38 14.80 -2.15 -4.50
C VAL A 38 16.01 -3.05 -4.26
N THR A 39 16.74 -2.78 -3.17
CA THR A 39 17.97 -3.51 -2.82
C THR A 39 17.69 -4.67 -1.87
N ALA A 40 18.72 -5.46 -1.55
CA ALA A 40 18.65 -6.51 -0.53
C ALA A 40 18.37 -5.96 0.89
N HIS A 41 18.57 -4.66 1.12
CA HIS A 41 18.29 -4.00 2.40
C HIS A 41 16.89 -3.36 2.45
N ALA A 42 16.08 -3.56 1.41
CA ALA A 42 14.77 -2.94 1.33
C ALA A 42 13.82 -3.47 2.40
N TYR A 43 13.04 -2.56 2.99
CA TYR A 43 11.92 -2.92 3.84
C TYR A 43 10.78 -1.93 3.66
N GLY A 44 9.57 -2.35 4.02
CA GLY A 44 8.41 -1.50 4.09
C GLY A 44 8.21 -0.99 5.50
N GLU A 45 7.47 0.09 5.64
CA GLU A 45 6.99 0.56 6.94
C GLU A 45 5.49 0.76 6.90
N ILE A 46 4.80 0.26 7.92
CA ILE A 46 3.46 0.73 8.25
C ILE A 46 3.56 1.71 9.41
N ARG A 47 3.02 2.91 9.20
CA ARG A 47 3.00 4.00 10.17
C ARG A 47 1.55 4.33 10.50
N ALA A 48 1.20 4.48 11.77
CA ALA A 48 -0.15 4.89 12.14
C ALA A 48 -0.43 6.26 11.49
N ALA A 49 -1.55 6.37 10.77
CA ALA A 49 -1.87 7.56 9.98
C ALA A 49 -2.41 8.71 10.84
N ASP A 50 -2.93 8.40 12.03
CA ASP A 50 -3.64 9.31 12.94
C ASP A 50 -2.90 9.56 14.27
N HIS A 51 -1.81 8.84 14.54
CA HIS A 51 -1.05 8.96 15.78
C HIS A 51 0.44 8.81 15.54
N ALA A 52 1.25 9.62 16.22
CA ALA A 52 2.71 9.47 16.21
C ALA A 52 3.10 8.24 17.04
N GLY A 53 3.80 7.30 16.43
CA GLY A 53 4.26 6.08 17.09
C GLY A 53 5.35 5.37 16.28
N PRO A 54 5.93 4.30 16.81
CA PRO A 54 6.96 3.56 16.10
C PRO A 54 6.41 2.99 14.79
N ALA A 55 7.21 3.09 13.73
CA ALA A 55 6.92 2.41 12.48
C ALA A 55 7.13 0.90 12.67
N CYS A 56 6.20 0.09 12.15
CA CYS A 56 6.41 -1.35 12.07
C CYS A 56 7.05 -1.68 10.72
N ARG A 57 8.19 -2.38 10.78
CA ARG A 57 8.93 -2.79 9.59
C ARG A 57 8.32 -4.06 9.03
N VAL A 58 8.16 -4.10 7.73
CA VAL A 58 7.54 -5.21 7.02
C VAL A 58 8.38 -5.66 5.83
N PRO A 59 8.33 -6.96 5.44
CA PRO A 59 9.19 -7.46 4.38
C PRO A 59 8.89 -6.85 3.01
N VAL A 60 9.96 -6.57 2.25
CA VAL A 60 9.89 -6.20 0.84
C VAL A 60 10.82 -7.10 0.04
N ALA A 61 10.35 -7.54 -1.13
CA ALA A 61 11.16 -8.28 -2.09
C ALA A 61 11.04 -7.65 -3.48
N PRO A 62 12.15 -7.58 -4.26
CA PRO A 62 12.08 -7.22 -5.66
C PRO A 62 11.26 -8.26 -6.44
N VAL A 63 10.51 -7.82 -7.43
CA VAL A 63 9.84 -8.71 -8.39
C VAL A 63 10.77 -8.87 -9.60
N PRO A 64 11.18 -10.10 -9.96
CA PRO A 64 11.93 -10.34 -11.18
C PRO A 64 11.13 -9.87 -12.39
N GLU A 65 11.73 -9.01 -13.21
CA GLU A 65 11.15 -8.57 -14.46
C GLU A 65 11.61 -9.50 -15.60
N PRO A 66 10.76 -9.75 -16.62
CA PRO A 66 11.18 -10.48 -17.80
C PRO A 66 12.41 -9.82 -18.45
N PRO A 67 13.31 -10.61 -19.05
CA PRO A 67 14.33 -10.05 -19.95
C PRO A 67 13.63 -9.15 -20.98
N HIS A 68 14.13 -7.94 -21.20
CA HIS A 68 13.57 -6.93 -22.11
C HIS A 68 12.25 -6.25 -21.69
N SER A 69 11.89 -6.28 -20.40
CA SER A 69 10.83 -5.39 -19.89
C SER A 69 11.18 -3.93 -20.19
N LEU A 70 10.34 -3.26 -20.98
CA LEU A 70 10.44 -1.81 -21.26
C LEU A 70 9.81 -0.95 -20.16
N ALA A 71 9.28 -1.57 -19.11
CA ALA A 71 8.58 -0.86 -18.06
C ALA A 71 9.59 -0.10 -17.16
N GLU A 72 9.40 1.20 -17.02
CA GLU A 72 10.25 2.05 -16.18
C GLU A 72 10.11 1.70 -14.69
N GLY A 73 11.19 1.77 -13.93
CA GLY A 73 11.19 1.49 -12.49
C GLY A 73 11.33 0.00 -12.13
N THR A 74 11.40 -0.30 -10.83
CA THR A 74 11.62 -1.65 -10.28
C THR A 74 10.34 -2.19 -9.65
N GLY A 75 9.90 -3.37 -10.07
CA GLY A 75 8.78 -4.08 -9.44
C GLY A 75 9.13 -4.56 -8.04
N PHE A 76 8.14 -4.57 -7.13
CA PHE A 76 8.30 -5.08 -5.77
C PHE A 76 7.04 -5.71 -5.22
N THR A 77 7.22 -6.55 -4.20
CA THR A 77 6.16 -6.99 -3.30
C THR A 77 6.46 -6.52 -1.89
N LEU A 78 5.46 -5.99 -1.22
CA LEU A 78 5.49 -5.59 0.19
C LEU A 78 4.48 -6.46 0.94
N THR A 79 4.96 -7.23 1.90
CA THR A 79 4.13 -8.15 2.68
C THR A 79 3.70 -7.49 3.97
N LEU A 80 2.40 -7.45 4.26
CA LEU A 80 1.80 -6.87 5.44
C LEU A 80 1.21 -7.98 6.33
N PRO A 81 1.93 -8.44 7.36
CA PRO A 81 1.40 -9.44 8.28
C PRO A 81 0.15 -8.93 9.00
N HIS A 82 -0.85 -9.80 9.18
CA HIS A 82 -2.08 -9.43 9.90
C HIS A 82 -1.79 -9.03 11.35
N THR A 83 -0.80 -9.67 11.97
CA THR A 83 -0.33 -9.36 13.32
C THR A 83 0.23 -7.95 13.43
N ASP A 84 0.85 -7.44 12.36
CA ASP A 84 1.47 -6.11 12.35
C ASP A 84 0.43 -5.03 12.03
N LEU A 85 -0.53 -5.34 11.15
CA LEU A 85 -1.66 -4.46 10.84
C LEU A 85 -2.63 -4.34 12.02
N ALA A 86 -2.83 -5.41 12.78
CA ALA A 86 -3.82 -5.49 13.84
C ALA A 86 -3.29 -6.15 15.12
N PRO A 87 -2.18 -5.65 15.71
CA PRO A 87 -1.52 -6.30 16.84
C PRO A 87 -2.46 -6.48 18.03
N GLU A 88 -3.30 -5.47 18.27
CA GLU A 88 -4.31 -5.49 19.34
C GLU A 88 -5.72 -5.78 18.78
N GLY A 89 -5.92 -5.85 17.47
CA GLY A 89 -7.25 -6.01 16.89
C GLY A 89 -8.14 -4.76 17.02
N HIS A 90 -7.55 -3.57 17.15
CA HIS A 90 -8.27 -2.30 17.14
C HIS A 90 -8.40 -1.72 15.72
N PRO A 91 -9.50 -1.01 15.41
CA PRO A 91 -9.57 -0.12 14.24
C PRO A 91 -8.44 0.91 14.26
N ARG A 92 -7.82 1.14 13.09
CA ARG A 92 -6.74 2.12 12.89
C ARG A 92 -6.52 2.34 11.39
N ALA A 93 -5.94 3.47 11.02
CA ALA A 93 -5.46 3.70 9.66
C ALA A 93 -3.93 3.60 9.59
N TRP A 94 -3.41 2.92 8.56
CA TRP A 94 -1.98 2.73 8.33
C TRP A 94 -1.53 3.38 7.03
N ALA A 95 -0.62 4.33 7.11
CA ALA A 95 0.12 4.81 5.95
C ALA A 95 1.20 3.78 5.59
N VAL A 96 1.36 3.50 4.30
CA VAL A 96 2.32 2.50 3.82
C VAL A 96 3.49 3.19 3.12
N TRP A 97 4.69 2.84 3.54
CA TRP A 97 5.94 3.42 3.07
C TRP A 97 6.91 2.33 2.61
N LEU A 98 7.82 2.71 1.73
CA LEU A 98 8.92 1.89 1.23
C LEU A 98 10.25 2.56 1.58
N ARG A 99 11.18 1.77 2.10
CA ARG A 99 12.58 2.11 2.34
C ARG A 99 13.44 1.26 1.40
N PRO A 100 13.59 1.66 0.12
CA PRO A 100 14.12 0.78 -0.93
C PRO A 100 15.61 0.41 -0.77
N ALA A 101 16.36 1.20 -0.01
CA ALA A 101 17.78 0.96 0.29
C ALA A 101 18.08 0.97 1.79
N GLY A 102 17.09 0.64 2.62
CA GLY A 102 17.25 0.61 4.08
C GLY A 102 17.22 1.98 4.76
N GLU A 103 17.79 2.06 5.96
CA GLU A 103 17.69 3.18 6.91
C GLU A 103 18.40 4.45 6.43
N THR A 104 19.49 4.32 5.70
CA THR A 104 20.24 5.46 5.15
C THR A 104 19.75 5.86 3.76
N GLY A 105 18.92 5.01 3.14
CA GLY A 105 18.35 5.23 1.82
C GLY A 105 17.22 6.26 1.82
N PRO A 106 16.67 6.56 0.63
CA PRO A 106 15.48 7.40 0.52
C PRO A 106 14.24 6.68 1.09
N GLU A 107 13.14 7.41 1.25
CA GLU A 107 11.81 6.85 1.50
C GLU A 107 10.84 7.21 0.39
N ALA A 108 9.92 6.29 0.09
CA ALA A 108 8.81 6.53 -0.82
C ALA A 108 7.49 6.21 -0.12
N ARG A 109 6.50 7.11 -0.24
CA ARG A 109 5.11 6.75 0.08
C ARG A 109 4.55 5.92 -1.05
N LEU A 110 3.79 4.87 -0.72
CA LEU A 110 3.06 4.13 -1.74
C LEU A 110 1.87 4.97 -2.19
N ALA A 111 1.83 5.36 -3.45
CA ALA A 111 0.71 6.00 -4.10
C ALA A 111 -0.18 4.97 -4.81
N ARG A 112 -1.34 5.42 -5.27
CA ARG A 112 -2.18 4.65 -6.19
C ARG A 112 -1.60 4.64 -7.60
N LEU A 113 -1.58 3.48 -8.26
CA LEU A 113 -1.43 3.43 -9.72
C LEU A 113 -2.77 3.82 -10.40
N LEU A 114 -2.72 4.77 -11.35
CA LEU A 114 -3.86 5.10 -12.22
C LEU A 114 -4.02 4.14 -13.43
N GLY A 115 -3.27 3.04 -13.47
CA GLY A 115 -3.22 2.11 -14.61
C GLY A 115 -2.33 2.62 -15.75
N PRO A 116 -1.65 1.74 -16.50
CA PRO A 116 -1.15 2.11 -17.81
C PRO A 116 -2.35 2.42 -18.69
N GLY A 117 -2.52 3.68 -19.10
CA GLY A 117 -3.65 4.10 -19.94
C GLY A 117 -4.17 5.50 -19.67
N GLY A 118 -3.77 6.16 -18.57
CA GLY A 118 -4.17 7.54 -18.29
C GLY A 118 -5.68 7.72 -18.22
N VAL A 119 -6.24 7.82 -17.00
CA VAL A 119 -7.62 8.28 -16.78
C VAL A 119 -8.75 7.35 -17.30
N THR A 120 -8.49 6.28 -18.06
CA THR A 120 -9.55 5.59 -18.83
C THR A 120 -10.10 4.27 -18.28
N ALA A 121 -9.70 3.83 -17.10
CA ALA A 121 -10.50 2.88 -16.33
C ALA A 121 -10.64 3.44 -14.93
N ALA A 122 -11.88 3.74 -14.50
CA ALA A 122 -12.15 4.04 -13.10
C ALA A 122 -11.43 2.96 -12.27
N PRO A 123 -10.40 3.32 -11.51
CA PRO A 123 -9.53 2.33 -10.91
C PRO A 123 -10.42 1.49 -10.01
N ARG A 124 -10.52 0.18 -10.33
CA ARG A 124 -11.48 -0.72 -9.68
C ARG A 124 -11.37 -0.48 -8.17
N PRO A 125 -12.48 -0.25 -7.45
CA PRO A 125 -12.40 -0.05 -6.02
C PRO A 125 -11.64 -1.25 -5.46
N HIS A 126 -10.50 -0.98 -4.80
CA HIS A 126 -9.71 -2.07 -4.26
C HIS A 126 -10.58 -2.86 -3.30
N ARG A 127 -10.50 -4.19 -3.39
CA ARG A 127 -11.31 -5.08 -2.56
C ARG A 127 -11.08 -4.74 -1.08
N VAL A 128 -12.16 -4.73 -0.31
CA VAL A 128 -12.06 -4.71 1.15
C VAL A 128 -11.72 -6.13 1.60
N PHE A 129 -10.64 -6.28 2.36
CA PHE A 129 -10.18 -7.56 2.87
C PHE A 129 -10.69 -7.80 4.29
N THR A 130 -10.88 -9.04 4.68
CA THR A 130 -11.18 -9.41 6.07
C THR A 130 -9.92 -9.97 6.71
N LEU A 131 -9.50 -9.37 7.82
CA LEU A 131 -8.36 -9.81 8.62
C LEU A 131 -8.89 -10.50 9.89
N PRO A 132 -8.44 -11.72 10.24
CA PRO A 132 -8.64 -12.24 11.59
C PRO A 132 -7.89 -11.34 12.58
N GLY A 133 -8.46 -11.16 13.77
CA GLY A 133 -7.85 -10.39 14.85
C GLY A 133 -8.24 -10.95 16.21
N PRO A 134 -7.45 -10.66 17.26
CA PRO A 134 -7.66 -11.21 18.60
C PRO A 134 -9.00 -10.78 19.22
N ARG A 135 -9.58 -9.66 18.75
CA ARG A 135 -10.89 -9.13 19.20
C ARG A 135 -12.00 -9.35 18.16
N GLY A 136 -11.81 -10.30 17.27
CA GLY A 136 -12.70 -10.58 16.15
C GLY A 136 -12.20 -9.99 14.82
N PRO A 137 -12.93 -10.27 13.73
CA PRO A 137 -12.52 -9.88 12.39
C PRO A 137 -12.52 -8.36 12.18
N LEU A 138 -11.51 -7.86 11.47
CA LEU A 138 -11.41 -6.50 10.98
C LEU A 138 -11.58 -6.48 9.45
N ARG A 139 -12.08 -5.36 8.92
CA ARG A 139 -12.07 -5.05 7.50
C ARG A 139 -10.92 -4.11 7.20
N ALA A 140 -10.05 -4.48 6.26
CA ALA A 140 -8.99 -3.64 5.73
C ALA A 140 -9.42 -3.06 4.39
N ALA A 141 -9.70 -1.76 4.38
CA ALA A 141 -10.10 -1.02 3.18
C ALA A 141 -8.94 -0.12 2.71
N PRO A 142 -8.45 -0.28 1.48
CA PRO A 142 -7.55 0.69 0.87
C PRO A 142 -8.29 2.02 0.65
N VAL A 143 -7.72 3.09 1.17
CA VAL A 143 -8.20 4.47 1.01
C VAL A 143 -7.04 5.35 0.57
N TYR A 144 -7.35 6.47 -0.08
CA TYR A 144 -6.33 7.36 -0.63
C TYR A 144 -6.44 8.75 -0.02
N THR A 145 -5.30 9.32 0.32
CA THR A 145 -5.22 10.72 0.75
C THR A 145 -5.52 11.65 -0.45
N PRO A 146 -5.78 12.95 -0.21
CA PRO A 146 -5.87 13.93 -1.31
C PRO A 146 -4.60 14.02 -2.17
N THR A 147 -3.47 13.57 -1.64
CA THR A 147 -2.19 13.43 -2.35
C THR A 147 -1.99 12.07 -3.02
N HIS A 148 -3.03 11.25 -3.08
CA HIS A 148 -3.07 9.91 -3.67
C HIS A 148 -2.17 8.88 -2.98
N ASP A 149 -1.75 9.13 -1.74
CA ASP A 149 -1.00 8.17 -0.94
C ASP A 149 -1.96 7.08 -0.43
N LEU A 150 -1.56 5.82 -0.52
CA LEU A 150 -2.27 4.66 -0.03
C LEU A 150 -2.26 4.64 1.51
N THR A 151 -3.45 4.47 2.06
CA THR A 151 -3.69 4.20 3.48
C THR A 151 -4.57 2.96 3.61
N LEU A 152 -4.26 2.07 4.54
CA LEU A 152 -5.12 0.94 4.88
C LEU A 152 -5.95 1.28 6.10
N ARG A 153 -7.26 1.46 5.91
CA ARG A 153 -8.20 1.71 7.00
C ARG A 153 -8.76 0.41 7.53
N LEU A 154 -8.44 0.10 8.77
CA LEU A 154 -9.01 -1.01 9.52
C LEU A 154 -10.26 -0.56 10.27
N THR A 155 -11.36 -1.27 10.06
CA THR A 155 -12.61 -1.09 10.81
C THR A 155 -13.07 -2.43 11.36
N ARG A 156 -13.88 -2.43 12.42
CA ARG A 156 -14.54 -3.69 12.85
C ARG A 156 -15.37 -4.27 11.71
N ALA A 157 -15.26 -5.57 11.49
CA ALA A 157 -16.24 -6.24 10.64
C ALA A 157 -17.54 -6.32 11.45
N PHE A 158 -18.62 -5.71 10.95
CA PHE A 158 -19.94 -6.06 11.45
C PHE A 158 -20.24 -7.51 11.04
N PRO A 159 -20.85 -8.31 11.92
CA PRO A 159 -21.37 -9.61 11.50
C PRO A 159 -22.34 -9.38 10.34
N PRO A 160 -22.36 -10.25 9.32
CA PRO A 160 -23.44 -10.20 8.34
C PRO A 160 -24.78 -10.28 9.10
N PRO A 161 -25.84 -9.58 8.65
CA PRO A 161 -27.15 -9.71 9.26
C PRO A 161 -27.50 -11.20 9.36
N ARG A 162 -27.92 -11.66 10.54
CA ARG A 162 -28.47 -13.01 10.69
C ARG A 162 -29.62 -13.12 9.71
N ARG A 163 -29.56 -14.08 8.78
CA ARG A 163 -30.74 -14.46 8.01
C ARG A 163 -31.76 -14.97 9.04
N ALA A 164 -32.90 -14.28 9.12
CA ALA A 164 -34.07 -14.74 9.87
C ALA A 164 -34.66 -15.99 9.21
#